data_AF-A0A6P1A884-F1
#
_entry.id   AF-A0A6P1A884-F1
#
_cell.length_a   1.000
_cell.length_b   1.000
_cell.length_c   1.000
_cell.angle_alpha   90.00
_cell.angle_beta   90.00
_cell.angle_gamma   90.00
#
_symmetry.space_group_name_H-M   'P 1'
#
loop_
_entity.id
_entity.type
_entity.pdbx_description
1 polymer ?
#
loop_
_entity_poly.entity_id
_entity_poly.type
_entity_poly.pdbx_seq_one_letter_code
_entity_poly.pdbx_strand_id
1 'polypeptide(L)'
;MSMNKKTVWISNLTKEECLELVQALCQRSDLLVQAQQAFRQAYPEASEQMISTAITHVYLDGSRAALDWLASTELFLRNPDNEILNQCVDHLLYHLYNWHQFQTLIHARVTDLLEIIQDFKESVDNEDKEVALAAALELEKRLHARLTPPELKVDH
;
A
#
# COMPACT_ATOMS: atom_id res chain seq x y z
N MET A 1 8.31 21.09 -5.51
CA MET A 1 8.37 20.66 -6.92
C MET A 1 7.70 19.30 -7.02
N SER A 2 6.49 19.23 -7.60
CA SER A 2 5.79 17.97 -7.82
C SER A 2 6.50 17.22 -8.95
N MET A 3 7.11 16.07 -8.66
CA MET A 3 7.59 15.17 -9.70
C MET A 3 6.37 14.65 -10.45
N ASN A 4 6.25 15.07 -11.70
CA ASN A 4 5.24 14.60 -12.63
C ASN A 4 5.51 13.11 -12.90
N LYS A 5 4.90 12.22 -12.09
CA LYS A 5 5.04 10.77 -12.26
C LYS A 5 4.42 10.42 -13.62
N LYS A 6 5.24 9.96 -14.57
CA LYS A 6 4.72 9.36 -15.81
C LYS A 6 4.06 8.04 -15.43
N THR A 7 2.74 8.05 -15.26
CA THR A 7 1.95 6.84 -15.12
C THR A 7 1.86 6.18 -16.50
N VAL A 8 2.59 5.09 -16.70
CA VAL A 8 2.31 4.18 -17.81
C VAL A 8 1.13 3.33 -17.37
N TRP A 9 -0.01 3.53 -18.01
CA TRP A 9 -1.17 2.67 -17.79
C TRP A 9 -0.91 1.32 -18.43
N ILE A 10 -1.22 0.23 -17.70
CA ILE A 10 -1.10 -1.15 -18.23
C ILE A 10 -1.88 -1.29 -19.55
N SER A 11 -2.99 -0.54 -19.73
CA SER A 11 -3.78 -0.52 -20.97
C SER A 11 -3.02 -0.08 -22.23
N ASN A 12 -1.84 0.52 -22.07
CA ASN A 12 -0.99 0.95 -23.18
C ASN A 12 0.09 -0.09 -23.54
N LEU A 13 0.19 -1.18 -22.78
CA LEU A 13 1.11 -2.28 -23.04
C LEU A 13 0.40 -3.36 -23.85
N THR A 14 1.14 -3.98 -24.76
CA THR A 14 0.75 -5.24 -25.39
C THR A 14 0.74 -6.38 -24.38
N LYS A 15 0.13 -7.51 -24.74
CA LYS A 15 0.11 -8.71 -23.90
C LYS A 15 1.54 -9.23 -23.68
N GLU A 16 2.35 -9.21 -24.72
CA GLU A 16 3.74 -9.65 -24.71
C GLU A 16 4.57 -8.77 -23.76
N GLU A 17 4.44 -7.45 -23.84
CA GLU A 17 5.12 -6.53 -22.92
C GLU A 17 4.69 -6.75 -21.46
N CYS A 18 3.40 -7.04 -21.21
CA CYS A 18 2.94 -7.38 -19.86
C CYS A 18 3.58 -8.68 -19.35
N LEU A 19 3.66 -9.72 -20.19
CA LEU A 19 4.28 -10.99 -19.83
C LEU A 19 5.78 -10.83 -19.55
N GLU A 20 6.49 -10.03 -20.35
CA GLU A 20 7.91 -9.71 -20.13
C GLU A 20 8.13 -9.05 -18.76
N LEU A 21 7.28 -8.09 -18.38
CA LEU A 21 7.37 -7.43 -17.07
C LEU A 21 7.09 -8.40 -15.90
N VAL A 22 6.08 -9.26 -16.03
CA VAL A 22 5.76 -10.27 -15.01
C VAL A 22 6.90 -11.27 -14.89
N GLN A 23 7.48 -11.72 -16.00
CA GLN A 23 8.61 -12.63 -15.99
C GLN A 23 9.85 -11.99 -15.36
N ALA A 24 10.14 -10.74 -15.72
CA ALA A 24 11.22 -9.98 -15.10
C ALA A 24 11.01 -9.83 -13.59
N LEU A 25 9.78 -9.61 -13.12
CA LEU A 25 9.46 -9.57 -11.69
C LEU A 25 9.78 -10.90 -11.00
N CYS A 26 9.37 -12.03 -11.60
CA CYS A 26 9.59 -13.37 -11.04
C CYS A 26 11.07 -13.77 -10.97
N GLN A 27 11.92 -13.17 -11.81
CA GLN A 27 13.35 -13.50 -11.91
C GLN A 27 14.26 -12.61 -11.06
N ARG A 28 13.73 -11.59 -10.36
CA ARG A 28 14.53 -10.69 -9.52
C ARG A 28 15.03 -11.39 -8.25
N SER A 29 16.34 -11.42 -8.07
CA SER A 29 16.99 -12.05 -6.91
C SER A 29 17.06 -11.13 -5.67
N ASP A 30 16.96 -9.82 -5.86
CA ASP A 30 17.08 -8.77 -4.82
C ASP A 30 15.77 -7.98 -4.64
N LEU A 31 14.64 -8.65 -4.93
CA LEU A 31 13.31 -8.05 -4.98
C LEU A 31 12.95 -7.26 -3.71
N LEU A 32 13.28 -7.78 -2.52
CA LEU A 32 13.00 -7.12 -1.25
C LEU A 32 13.71 -5.76 -1.15
N VAL A 33 15.00 -5.71 -1.47
CA VAL A 33 15.81 -4.48 -1.36
C VAL A 33 15.33 -3.44 -2.38
N GLN A 34 15.09 -3.86 -3.62
CA GLN A 34 14.59 -2.96 -4.66
C GLN A 34 13.18 -2.46 -4.36
N ALA A 35 12.30 -3.33 -3.84
CA ALA A 35 10.97 -2.94 -3.42
C ALA A 35 11.02 -1.91 -2.27
N GLN A 36 11.87 -2.13 -1.26
CA GLN A 36 12.10 -1.16 -0.18
C GLN A 36 12.52 0.22 -0.73
N GLN A 37 13.50 0.25 -1.62
CA GLN A 37 13.96 1.49 -2.25
C GLN A 37 12.85 2.18 -3.06
N ALA A 38 12.13 1.43 -3.90
CA ALA A 38 11.05 1.95 -4.72
C ALA A 38 9.89 2.51 -3.87
N PHE A 39 9.49 1.79 -2.82
CA PHE A 39 8.44 2.24 -1.90
C PHE A 39 8.85 3.48 -1.11
N ARG A 40 10.09 3.53 -0.61
CA ARG A 40 10.63 4.71 0.07
C ARG A 40 10.65 5.94 -0.83
N GLN A 41 11.02 5.77 -2.09
CA GLN A 41 11.01 6.85 -3.08
C GLN A 41 9.58 7.29 -3.43
N ALA A 42 8.65 6.34 -3.58
CA ALA A 42 7.27 6.63 -4.00
C ALA A 42 6.41 7.22 -2.89
N TYR A 43 6.68 6.82 -1.63
CA TYR A 43 5.92 7.14 -0.42
C TYR A 43 6.87 7.52 0.72
N PRO A 44 7.58 8.67 0.63
CA PRO A 44 8.58 9.09 1.62
C PRO A 44 7.98 9.25 3.03
N GLU A 45 6.68 9.50 3.07
CA GLU A 45 5.86 9.73 4.26
C GLU A 45 5.36 8.43 4.93
N ALA A 46 5.50 7.26 4.30
CA ALA A 46 5.03 6.02 4.91
C ALA A 46 5.98 5.53 6.02
N SER A 47 5.45 5.01 7.13
CA SER A 47 6.27 4.41 8.18
C SER A 47 6.96 3.12 7.69
N GLU A 48 7.98 2.65 8.42
CA GLU A 48 8.64 1.36 8.15
C GLU A 48 7.65 0.19 8.16
N GLN A 49 6.71 0.12 9.11
CA GLN A 49 5.67 -0.91 9.08
C GLN A 49 4.81 -0.81 7.82
N MET A 50 4.33 0.38 7.45
CA MET A 50 3.47 0.53 6.28
C MET A 50 4.16 0.07 4.99
N ILE A 51 5.45 0.42 4.84
CA ILE A 51 6.24 -0.01 3.68
C ILE A 51 6.49 -1.51 3.71
N SER A 52 6.86 -2.08 4.86
CA SER A 52 7.06 -3.53 5.00
C SER A 52 5.78 -4.32 4.67
N THR A 53 4.63 -3.86 5.15
CA THR A 53 3.32 -4.44 4.84
C THR A 53 3.03 -4.36 3.35
N ALA A 54 3.20 -3.18 2.73
CA ALA A 54 2.94 -3.01 1.30
C ALA A 54 3.84 -3.92 0.44
N ILE A 55 5.13 -4.04 0.78
CA ILE A 55 6.07 -4.91 0.07
C ILE A 55 5.64 -6.37 0.17
N THR A 56 5.19 -6.81 1.35
CA THR A 56 4.71 -8.18 1.55
C THR A 56 3.51 -8.47 0.66
N HIS A 57 2.50 -7.58 0.66
CA HIS A 57 1.28 -7.81 -0.10
C HIS A 57 1.37 -7.48 -1.60
N VAL A 58 2.44 -6.84 -2.08
CA VAL A 58 2.62 -6.55 -3.52
C VAL A 58 3.69 -7.43 -4.14
N TYR A 59 4.86 -7.55 -3.49
CA TYR A 59 6.05 -8.13 -4.11
C TYR A 59 6.42 -9.51 -3.59
N LEU A 60 6.28 -9.78 -2.28
CA LEU A 60 6.71 -11.06 -1.72
C LEU A 60 5.65 -12.15 -1.86
N ASP A 61 4.44 -11.89 -1.35
CA ASP A 61 3.38 -12.90 -1.29
C ASP A 61 2.23 -12.59 -2.27
N GLY A 62 1.90 -11.30 -2.47
CA GLY A 62 0.83 -10.93 -3.41
C GLY A 62 1.11 -11.29 -4.86
N SER A 63 2.35 -11.12 -5.32
CA SER A 63 2.78 -11.55 -6.66
C SER A 63 2.64 -13.05 -6.84
N ARG A 64 2.97 -13.82 -5.79
CA ARG A 64 2.82 -15.27 -5.76
C ARG A 64 1.36 -15.69 -5.78
N ALA A 65 0.51 -15.08 -4.96
CA ALA A 65 -0.93 -15.34 -4.93
C ALA A 65 -1.59 -15.10 -6.31
N ALA A 66 -1.18 -14.03 -7.01
CA ALA A 66 -1.65 -13.75 -8.36
C ALA A 66 -1.23 -14.85 -9.36
N LEU A 67 0.02 -15.31 -9.29
CA LEU A 67 0.52 -16.40 -10.15
C LEU A 67 -0.16 -17.72 -9.84
N ASP A 68 -0.39 -18.04 -8.57
CA ASP A 68 -1.07 -19.28 -8.16
C ASP A 68 -2.53 -19.29 -8.63
N TRP A 69 -3.22 -18.14 -8.59
CA TRP A 69 -4.54 -17.99 -9.19
C TRP A 69 -4.50 -18.21 -10.72
N LEU A 70 -3.59 -17.55 -11.44
CA LEU A 70 -3.43 -17.73 -12.89
C LEU A 70 -3.10 -19.19 -13.26
N ALA A 71 -2.19 -19.83 -12.53
CA ALA A 71 -1.84 -21.23 -12.72
C ALA A 71 -3.06 -22.15 -12.49
N SER A 72 -3.86 -21.88 -11.45
CA SER A 72 -5.09 -22.62 -11.17
C SER A 72 -6.11 -22.48 -12.31
N THR A 73 -6.25 -21.29 -12.89
CA THR A 73 -7.15 -21.07 -14.04
C THR A 73 -6.72 -21.86 -15.27
N GLU A 74 -5.40 -21.93 -15.56
CA GLU A 74 -4.87 -22.73 -16.66
C GLU A 74 -5.02 -24.23 -16.41
N LEU A 75 -4.80 -24.69 -15.17
CA LEU A 75 -4.99 -26.09 -14.80
C LEU A 75 -6.43 -26.54 -14.99
N PHE A 76 -7.41 -25.70 -14.64
CA PHE A 76 -8.83 -25.94 -14.89
C PHE A 76 -9.14 -26.01 -16.40
N LEU A 77 -8.56 -25.12 -17.22
CA LEU A 77 -8.74 -25.15 -18.67
C LEU A 77 -8.19 -26.43 -19.31
N ARG A 78 -7.07 -26.95 -18.79
CA ARG A 78 -6.46 -28.20 -19.26
C ARG A 78 -7.24 -29.43 -18.84
N ASN A 79 -7.77 -29.42 -17.62
CA ASN A 79 -8.57 -30.49 -17.07
C ASN A 79 -9.61 -29.91 -16.09
N PRO A 80 -10.91 -29.94 -16.43
CA PRO A 80 -11.98 -29.43 -15.56
C PRO A 80 -12.08 -30.09 -14.19
N ASP A 81 -11.49 -31.27 -13.99
CA ASP A 81 -11.42 -31.92 -12.67
C ASP A 81 -10.46 -31.17 -11.71
N ASN A 82 -9.54 -30.35 -12.24
CA ASN A 82 -8.74 -29.43 -11.45
C ASN A 82 -9.61 -28.21 -11.10
N GLU A 83 -10.35 -28.28 -9.99
CA GLU A 83 -11.14 -27.14 -9.50
C GLU A 83 -10.28 -25.89 -9.31
N ILE A 84 -10.88 -24.71 -9.55
CA ILE A 84 -10.27 -23.45 -9.11
C ILE A 84 -10.56 -23.31 -7.61
N LEU A 85 -9.55 -23.61 -6.79
CA LEU A 85 -9.70 -23.59 -5.34
C LEU A 85 -10.02 -22.18 -4.84
N ASN A 86 -11.08 -22.05 -4.03
CA ASN A 86 -11.45 -20.79 -3.38
C ASN A 86 -10.28 -20.20 -2.57
N GLN A 87 -9.41 -21.05 -2.01
CA GLN A 87 -8.23 -20.61 -1.28
C GLN A 87 -7.31 -19.71 -2.12
N CYS A 88 -7.12 -20.00 -3.41
CA CYS A 88 -6.30 -19.16 -4.30
C CYS A 88 -6.96 -17.80 -4.55
N VAL A 89 -8.29 -17.77 -4.63
CA VAL A 89 -9.07 -16.53 -4.80
C VAL A 89 -9.00 -15.69 -3.53
N ASP A 90 -9.28 -16.27 -2.37
CA ASP A 90 -9.27 -15.60 -1.09
C ASP A 90 -7.88 -15.05 -0.74
N HIS A 91 -6.82 -15.81 -1.05
CA HIS A 91 -5.44 -15.38 -0.85
C HIS A 91 -5.10 -14.17 -1.72
N LEU A 92 -5.47 -14.19 -3.01
CA LEU A 92 -5.29 -13.04 -3.89
C LEU A 92 -6.09 -11.82 -3.41
N LEU A 93 -7.36 -12.00 -3.05
CA LEU A 93 -8.21 -10.92 -2.54
C LEU A 93 -7.65 -10.31 -1.26
N TYR A 94 -7.11 -11.12 -0.35
CA TYR A 94 -6.46 -10.66 0.87
C TYR A 94 -5.30 -9.69 0.56
N HIS A 95 -4.45 -10.01 -0.43
CA HIS A 95 -3.35 -9.13 -0.82
C HIS A 95 -3.83 -7.84 -1.50
N LEU A 96 -4.79 -7.95 -2.42
CA LEU A 96 -5.36 -6.78 -3.10
C LEU A 96 -6.06 -5.83 -2.13
N TYR A 97 -6.78 -6.37 -1.14
CA TYR A 97 -7.42 -5.60 -0.09
C TYR A 97 -6.39 -4.85 0.77
N ASN A 98 -5.31 -5.52 1.20
CA ASN A 98 -4.27 -4.87 2.01
C ASN A 98 -3.50 -3.80 1.22
N TRP A 99 -3.28 -4.00 -0.07
CA TRP A 99 -2.75 -2.96 -0.96
C TRP A 99 -3.68 -1.74 -1.01
N HIS A 100 -4.98 -1.96 -1.20
CA HIS A 100 -5.97 -0.88 -1.22
C HIS A 100 -6.01 -0.13 0.12
N GLN A 101 -5.96 -0.84 1.26
CA GLN A 101 -5.87 -0.23 2.59
C GLN A 101 -4.64 0.66 2.73
N PHE A 102 -3.47 0.22 2.27
CA PHE A 102 -2.25 1.03 2.27
C PHE A 102 -2.44 2.35 1.50
N GLN A 103 -3.02 2.29 0.29
CA GLN A 103 -3.27 3.49 -0.53
C GLN A 103 -4.22 4.47 0.16
N THR A 104 -5.30 3.95 0.74
CA THR A 104 -6.29 4.75 1.47
C THR A 104 -5.68 5.39 2.71
N LEU A 105 -4.91 4.63 3.50
CA LEU A 105 -4.28 5.14 4.72
C LEU A 105 -3.22 6.20 4.42
N ILE A 106 -2.49 6.11 3.32
CA ILE A 106 -1.54 7.17 2.92
C ILE A 106 -2.26 8.48 2.59
N HIS A 107 -3.36 8.42 1.84
CA HIS A 107 -4.08 9.64 1.44
C HIS A 107 -4.93 10.22 2.57
N ALA A 108 -5.72 9.40 3.26
CA ALA A 108 -6.58 9.84 4.36
C ALA A 108 -5.76 10.52 5.46
N ARG A 109 -4.59 9.96 5.80
CA ARG A 109 -3.73 10.53 6.85
C ARG A 109 -3.11 11.88 6.48
N VAL A 110 -2.92 12.18 5.18
CA VAL A 110 -2.41 13.49 4.74
C VAL A 110 -3.54 14.52 4.73
N THR A 111 -4.71 14.16 4.22
CA THR A 111 -5.87 15.05 4.20
C THR A 111 -6.30 15.42 5.62
N ASP A 112 -6.42 14.45 6.53
CA ASP A 112 -6.79 14.68 7.93
C ASP A 112 -5.80 15.61 8.65
N LEU A 113 -4.49 15.46 8.40
CA LEU A 113 -3.48 16.34 9.00
C LEU A 113 -3.53 17.76 8.41
N LEU A 114 -3.84 17.90 7.12
CA LEU A 114 -4.00 19.20 6.48
C LEU A 114 -5.24 19.94 6.98
N GLU A 115 -6.34 19.22 7.23
CA GLU A 115 -7.55 19.78 7.85
C GLU A 115 -7.26 20.30 9.26
N ILE A 116 -6.58 19.50 10.11
CA ILE A 116 -6.20 19.95 11.47
C ILE A 116 -5.25 21.16 11.42
N ILE A 117 -4.32 21.21 10.47
CA ILE A 117 -3.44 22.37 10.27
C ILE A 117 -4.23 23.60 9.80
N GLN A 118 -5.26 23.42 8.99
CA GLN A 118 -6.13 24.50 8.54
C GLN A 118 -6.97 25.05 9.71
N ASP A 119 -7.59 24.17 10.50
CA ASP A 119 -8.31 24.54 11.72
C ASP A 119 -7.41 25.28 12.72
N PHE A 120 -6.16 24.83 12.86
CA PHE A 120 -5.17 25.51 13.70
C PHE A 120 -4.87 26.93 13.20
N LYS A 121 -4.66 27.12 11.90
CA LYS A 121 -4.39 28.45 11.30
C LYS A 121 -5.59 29.38 11.48
N GLU A 122 -6.79 28.89 11.18
CA GLU A 122 -8.02 29.67 11.32
C GLU A 122 -8.27 30.08 12.78
N SER A 123 -7.98 29.19 13.73
CA SER A 123 -8.12 29.49 15.16
C SER A 123 -7.11 30.54 15.64
N VAL A 124 -5.87 30.49 15.12
CA VAL A 124 -4.85 31.51 15.40
C VAL A 124 -5.24 32.87 14.80
N ASP A 125 -5.71 32.90 13.56
CA ASP A 125 -6.14 34.12 12.87
C ASP A 125 -7.37 34.77 13.53
N ASN A 126 -8.25 33.96 14.13
CA ASN A 126 -9.43 34.41 14.86
C ASN A 126 -9.17 34.68 16.36
N GLU A 127 -7.90 34.63 16.81
CA GLU A 127 -7.49 34.78 18.21
C GLU A 127 -8.15 33.77 19.20
N ASP A 128 -8.67 32.65 18.70
CA ASP A 128 -9.26 31.58 19.50
C ASP A 128 -8.18 30.61 20.00
N LYS A 129 -7.60 30.98 21.15
CA LYS A 129 -6.52 30.21 21.79
C LYS A 129 -6.93 28.81 22.22
N GLU A 130 -8.18 28.58 22.60
CA GLU A 130 -8.61 27.26 23.08
C GLU A 130 -8.71 26.28 21.92
N VAL A 131 -9.29 26.70 20.80
CA VAL A 131 -9.41 25.86 19.61
C VAL A 131 -8.03 25.64 18.96
N ALA A 132 -7.18 26.67 18.92
CA ALA A 132 -5.80 26.52 18.44
C ALA A 132 -5.01 25.51 19.29
N LEU A 133 -5.14 25.56 20.61
CA LEU A 133 -4.45 24.61 21.50
C LEU A 133 -4.99 23.17 21.31
N ALA A 134 -6.30 23.01 21.14
CA ALA A 134 -6.92 21.71 20.89
C ALA A 134 -6.45 21.10 19.55
N ALA A 135 -6.42 21.90 18.48
CA ALA A 135 -5.93 21.47 17.18
C ALA A 135 -4.44 21.08 17.22
N ALA A 136 -3.60 21.84 17.94
CA ALA A 136 -2.19 21.51 18.13
C ALA A 136 -1.99 20.17 18.86
N LEU A 137 -2.75 19.92 19.93
CA LEU A 137 -2.68 18.67 20.70
C LEU A 137 -3.13 17.46 19.87
N GLU A 138 -4.19 17.60 19.07
CA GLU A 138 -4.64 16.53 18.18
C GLU A 138 -3.61 16.26 17.06
N LEU A 139 -2.98 17.31 16.52
CA LEU A 139 -1.88 17.17 15.56
C LEU A 139 -0.69 16.39 16.16
N GLU A 140 -0.28 16.76 17.37
CA GLU A 140 0.82 16.11 18.09
C GLU A 140 0.50 14.62 18.38
N LYS A 141 -0.70 14.33 18.85
CA LYS A 141 -1.18 12.96 19.10
C LYS A 141 -1.15 12.10 17.84
N ARG A 142 -1.65 12.62 16.71
CA ARG A 142 -1.66 11.88 15.44
C ARG A 142 -0.26 11.69 14.87
N LEU A 143 0.64 12.66 15.03
CA LEU A 143 2.05 12.53 14.65
C LEU A 143 2.77 11.48 15.53
N HIS A 144 2.50 11.44 16.84
CA HIS A 144 3.06 10.41 17.72
C HIS A 144 2.55 9.00 17.41
N ALA A 145 1.27 8.84 17.09
CA ALA A 145 0.70 7.57 16.63
C ALA A 145 1.30 7.09 15.29
N ARG A 146 1.91 8.00 14.53
CA ARG A 146 2.63 7.68 13.29
C ARG A 146 4.04 7.17 13.53
N LEU A 147 4.68 7.63 14.61
CA LEU A 147 6.02 7.20 15.04
C LEU A 147 5.99 5.88 15.82
N THR A 148 4.86 5.55 16.46
CA THR A 148 4.71 4.37 17.30
C THR A 148 3.57 3.50 16.74
N PRO A 149 3.87 2.37 16.07
CA PRO A 149 2.81 1.44 15.66
C PRO A 149 2.07 0.90 16.88
N PRO A 150 0.78 0.53 16.75
CA PRO A 150 0.12 -0.25 17.79
C PRO A 150 0.87 -1.57 17.97
N GLU A 151 1.25 -1.88 19.22
CA GLU A 151 1.79 -3.19 19.56
C GLU A 151 0.73 -4.25 19.26
N LEU A 152 1.01 -5.13 18.30
CA LEU A 152 0.24 -6.35 18.13
C LEU A 152 0.55 -7.25 19.33
N LYS A 153 -0.41 -7.36 20.25
CA LYS A 153 -0.46 -8.50 21.17
C LYS A 153 -0.70 -9.75 20.32
N VAL A 154 0.38 -10.49 20.08
CA VAL A 154 0.28 -11.86 19.58
C VAL A 154 0.13 -12.72 20.83
N ASP A 155 -1.10 -13.09 21.16
CA ASP A 155 -1.33 -14.13 22.17
C ASP A 155 -0.80 -15.45 21.58
N HIS A 156 0.22 -16.02 22.24
CA HIS A 156 0.85 -17.29 21.90
C HIS A 156 -0.03 -18.49 22.29
#